data_AF-A0A2V7HIF9-F1
#
_entry.id   AF-A0A2V7HIF9-F1
#
_cell.length_a   1.000
_cell.length_b   1.000
_cell.length_c   1.000
_cell.angle_alpha   90.00
_cell.angle_beta   90.00
_cell.angle_gamma   90.00
#
_symmetry.space_group_name_H-M   'P 1'
#
loop_
_entity.id
_entity.type
_entity.pdbx_description
1 polymer ?
#
loop_
_entity_poly.entity_id
_entity_poly.type
_entity_poly.pdbx_seq_one_letter_code
_entity_poly.pdbx_strand_id
1 'polypeptide(L)' 'MIVHDRLAATRACLDSLRATDEPFALVVVDNGSTDETPRFFRDVPSPWPLHYARNESNASVLAAYNQAWRLTATE' A
#
# COMPACT_ATOMS: atom_id res chain seq x y z
N MET A 1 -3.23 1.79 -3.26
CA MET A 1 -1.90 2.42 -3.44
C MET A 1 -0.90 1.36 -3.89
N ILE A 2 -0.11 1.63 -4.93
CA ILE A 2 0.95 0.73 -5.39
C ILE A 2 2.30 1.34 -4.99
N VAL A 3 3.19 0.56 -4.39
CA VAL A 3 4.51 1.02 -3.92
C VAL A 3 5.64 0.15 -4.49
N HIS A 4 6.82 0.74 -4.67
CA HIS A 4 8.03 0.04 -5.09
C HIS A 4 9.26 0.88 -4.73
N ASP A 5 10.11 0.44 -3.80
CA ASP A 5 11.44 1.00 -3.48
C ASP A 5 11.49 2.52 -3.19
N ARG A 6 10.44 3.05 -2.56
CA ARG A 6 10.31 4.50 -2.29
C ARG A 6 9.81 4.79 -0.87
N LEU A 7 10.38 4.14 0.14
CA LEU A 7 9.94 4.25 1.55
C LEU A 7 9.66 5.69 2.02
N ALA A 8 10.56 6.64 1.74
CA ALA A 8 10.38 8.04 2.17
C ALA A 8 9.13 8.68 1.56
N ALA A 9 8.86 8.45 0.27
CA ALA A 9 7.67 8.97 -0.40
C ALA A 9 6.41 8.23 0.08
N THR A 10 6.51 6.92 0.32
CA THR A 10 5.42 6.11 0.89
C THR A 10 4.99 6.65 2.25
N ARG A 11 5.94 6.97 3.14
CA ARG A 11 5.64 7.57 4.45
C ARG A 11 4.95 8.92 4.32
N ALA A 12 5.49 9.81 3.49
CA ALA A 12 4.89 11.12 3.25
C ALA A 12 3.46 11.02 2.69
N CYS A 13 3.21 10.05 1.80
CA CYS A 13 1.87 9.79 1.28
C CYS A 13 0.91 9.30 2.37
N LEU A 14 1.33 8.36 3.21
CA LEU A 14 0.50 7.90 4.34
C LEU A 14 0.22 9.04 5.32
N ASP A 15 1.20 9.89 5.62
CA ASP A 15 1.00 11.04 6.49
C ASP A 15 0.00 12.04 5.89
N SER A 16 0.03 12.27 4.57
CA SER A 16 -0.97 13.11 3.92
C SER A 16 -2.39 12.55 4.00
N LEU A 17 -2.55 11.22 4.00
CA LEU A 17 -3.85 10.58 4.16
C LEU A 17 -4.40 10.75 5.58
N ARG A 18 -3.55 10.94 6.60
CA ARG A 18 -4.01 11.19 8.00
C ARG A 18 -4.77 12.50 8.15
N ALA A 19 -4.63 13.42 7.20
CA ALA A 19 -5.32 14.70 7.22
C ALA A 19 -6.74 14.64 6.61
N THR A 20 -7.20 13.48 6.14
CA THR A 20 -8.54 13.34 5.54
C THR A 20 -9.55 12.86 6.56
N ASP A 21 -10.72 13.52 6.62
CA ASP A 21 -11.81 13.16 7.55
C ASP A 21 -12.75 12.08 7.00
N GLU A 22 -12.72 11.80 5.70
CA GLU A 22 -13.56 10.79 5.06
C GLU A 22 -13.12 9.38 5.47
N PRO A 23 -14.02 8.49 5.92
CA PRO A 23 -13.68 7.10 6.19
C PRO A 23 -13.30 6.33 4.92
N PHE A 24 -12.20 5.59 4.96
CA PHE A 24 -11.81 4.68 3.89
C PHE A 24 -11.07 3.44 4.40
N ALA A 25 -11.06 2.39 3.58
CA ALA A 25 -10.14 1.27 3.72
C ALA A 25 -8.97 1.44 2.75
N LEU A 26 -7.75 1.16 3.21
CA LEU A 26 -6.54 1.29 2.42
C LEU A 26 -6.06 -0.08 1.92
N VAL A 27 -5.98 -0.25 0.61
CA VAL A 27 -5.29 -1.40 -0.01
C VAL A 27 -3.92 -0.94 -0.50
N VAL A 28 -2.87 -1.63 -0.04
CA VAL A 28 -1.49 -1.43 -0.48
C VAL A 28 -0.99 -2.69 -1.17
N VAL A 29 -0.49 -2.52 -2.40
CA VAL A 29 0.26 -3.56 -3.09
C VAL A 29 1.71 -3.10 -3.21
N ASP A 30 2.59 -3.76 -2.47
CA ASP A 30 4.04 -3.65 -2.64
C ASP A 30 4.47 -4.51 -3.83
N ASN A 31 4.95 -3.85 -4.89
CA ASN A 31 5.29 -4.49 -6.14
C ASN A 31 6.73 -5.03 -6.11
N GLY A 32 7.06 -5.81 -5.06
CA GLY A 32 8.36 -6.44 -4.90
C GLY A 32 9.47 -5.49 -4.49
N SER A 33 9.22 -4.58 -3.54
CA SER A 33 10.29 -3.73 -2.98
C SER A 33 11.40 -4.56 -2.34
N THR A 34 12.63 -4.09 -2.53
CA THR A 34 13.88 -4.58 -1.98
C THR A 34 14.46 -3.68 -0.90
N ASP A 35 13.95 -2.44 -0.78
CA ASP A 35 14.26 -1.54 0.33
C ASP A 35 13.52 -1.92 1.63
N GLU A 36 13.52 -1.03 2.63
CA GLU A 36 12.85 -1.27 3.92
C GLU A 36 11.31 -1.14 3.87
N THR A 37 10.71 -0.87 2.70
CA THR A 37 9.25 -0.76 2.53
C THR A 37 8.47 -1.98 3.04
N PRO A 38 8.87 -3.24 2.75
CA PRO A 38 8.16 -4.41 3.24
C PRO A 38 8.19 -4.51 4.78
N ARG A 39 9.31 -4.12 5.40
CA ARG A 39 9.44 -4.11 6.86
C ARG A 39 8.54 -3.04 7.47
N PHE A 40 8.56 -1.85 6.88
CA PHE A 40 7.69 -0.75 7.31
C PHE A 40 6.22 -1.16 7.34
N PHE A 41 5.69 -1.82 6.30
CA PHE A 41 4.28 -2.22 6.29
C PHE A 41 3.92 -3.37 7.24
N ARG A 42 4.88 -4.19 7.68
CA ARG A 42 4.62 -5.19 8.74
C ARG A 42 4.45 -4.55 10.12
N ASP A 43 5.18 -3.46 10.36
CA ASP A 43 5.30 -2.87 11.69
C ASP A 43 4.44 -1.60 11.85
N VAL A 44 3.92 -1.03 10.76
CA VAL A 44 3.23 0.26 10.80
C VAL A 44 1.85 0.15 11.48
N PRO A 45 1.59 0.95 12.53
CA PRO A 45 0.24 1.10 13.04
C PRO A 45 -0.60 1.91 12.03
N SER A 46 -1.67 1.29 11.54
CA SER A 46 -2.61 1.94 10.62
C SER A 46 -3.83 2.46 11.38
N PRO A 47 -4.20 3.75 11.24
CA PRO A 47 -5.45 4.27 11.77
C PRO A 47 -6.67 3.83 10.93
N TRP A 48 -6.45 3.29 9.73
CA TRP A 48 -7.49 2.77 8.83
C TRP A 48 -7.42 1.24 8.73
N PRO A 49 -8.52 0.58 8.33
CA PRO A 49 -8.45 -0.80 7.84
C PRO A 49 -7.44 -0.91 6.69
N LEU A 50 -6.34 -1.63 6.92
CA LEU A 50 -5.24 -1.75 5.98
C LEU A 50 -5.13 -3.20 5.48
N HIS A 51 -5.28 -3.39 4.18
CA HIS A 51 -4.91 -4.62 3.49
C HIS A 51 -3.58 -4.43 2.78
N TYR A 52 -2.56 -5.18 3.20
CA TYR A 52 -1.24 -5.17 2.60
C TYR A 52 -1.00 -6.49 1.86
N ALA A 53 -0.62 -6.38 0.58
CA ALA A 53 -0.15 -7.51 -0.22
C ALA A 53 1.20 -7.17 -0.83
N ARG A 54 2.07 -8.18 -0.95
CA ARG A 54 3.39 -8.02 -1.57
C ARG A 54 3.57 -9.01 -2.71
N ASN A 55 4.07 -8.51 -3.82
CA ASN A 55 4.50 -9.33 -4.96
C ASN A 55 5.93 -9.81 -4.76
N GLU A 56 6.26 -10.97 -5.32
CA GLU A 56 7.61 -11.52 -5.27
C GLU A 56 8.62 -10.69 -6.08
N SER A 57 8.14 -10.06 -7.16
CA SER A 57 8.93 -9.23 -8.06
C SER A 57 8.10 -8.07 -8.61
N ASN A 58 8.79 -7.13 -9.25
CA ASN A 58 8.18 -5.95 -9.86
C ASN A 58 7.36 -6.34 -11.11
N ALA A 59 6.03 -6.37 -10.96
CA ALA A 59 5.10 -6.58 -12.06
C ALA A 59 4.76 -5.26 -12.77
N SER A 60 3.96 -5.30 -13.84
CA SER A 60 3.46 -4.07 -14.43
C SER A 60 2.53 -3.34 -13.45
N VAL A 61 2.55 -2.00 -13.49
CA VAL A 61 1.69 -1.18 -12.63
C VAL A 61 0.20 -1.50 -12.82
N LEU A 62 -0.22 -1.86 -14.05
CA LEU A 62 -1.60 -2.25 -14.34
C LEU A 62 -1.96 -3.58 -13.69
N ALA A 63 -1.04 -4.56 -13.69
CA ALA A 63 -1.26 -5.83 -13.00
C ALA A 63 -1.42 -5.62 -11.48
N ALA A 64 -0.58 -4.77 -10.88
CA ALA A 64 -0.66 -4.42 -9.47
C ALA A 64 -1.96 -3.68 -9.11
N TYR A 65 -2.44 -2.77 -9.96
CA TYR A 65 -3.76 -2.15 -9.76
C TYR A 65 -4.91 -3.15 -9.86
N ASN A 66 -4.88 -4.04 -10.85
CA ASN A 66 -5.90 -5.09 -10.99
C ASN A 66 -5.90 -6.05 -9.80
N GLN A 67 -4.74 -6.32 -9.21
CA GLN A 67 -4.62 -7.07 -7.97
C GLN A 67 -5.24 -6.30 -6.80
N ALA A 68 -4.91 -5.02 -6.64
CA ALA A 68 -5.48 -4.19 -5.58
C ALA A 68 -7.02 -4.16 -5.65
N TRP A 69 -7.59 -4.02 -6.85
CA TRP A 69 -9.03 -4.08 -7.08
C TRP A 69 -9.67 -5.39 -6.65
N ARG A 70 -8.97 -6.52 -6.78
CA ARG A 70 -9.49 -7.82 -6.32
C ARG A 70 -9.42 -7.99 -4.79
N LEU A 71 -8.59 -7.19 -4.13
CA LEU A 71 -8.40 -7.20 -2.67
C LEU A 71 -9.31 -6.21 -1.94
N THR A 72 -9.96 -5.31 -2.67
CA THR A 72 -11.00 -4.45 -2.09
C THR A 72 -12.26 -5.29 -1.85
N ALA A 73 -12.78 -5.24 -0.63
CA ALA A 73 -14.16 -5.64 -0.40
C ALA A 73 -15.05 -4.53 -0.98
N THR A 74 -15.77 -4.82 -2.06
CA THR A 74 -16.90 -4.02 -2.50
C THR A 74 -18.13 -4.48 -1.73
N GLU A 75 -18.73 -3.59 -0.96
CA GLU A 75 -20.13 -3.72 -0.52
C GLU A 75 -21.07 -3.61 -1.73
#